data_AF-A0A5X6P8T5-F1
#
_entry.id   AF-A0A5X6P8T5-F1
#
_cell.length_a   1.000
_cell.length_b   1.000
_cell.length_c   1.000
_cell.angle_alpha   90.00
_cell.angle_beta   90.00
_cell.angle_gamma   90.00
#
_symmetry.space_group_name_H-M   'P 1'
#
loop_
_entity.id
_entity.type
_entity.pdbx_description
1 polymer ?
#
loop_
_entity_poly.entity_id
_entity_poly.type
_entity_poly.pdbx_seq_one_letter_code
_entity_poly.pdbx_strand_id
1 'polypeptide(L)'
;MWCELVLNGIGGRTISEAQECLSFLEFQQWVQYRQKYGSLNPMMRTEWGAALISSVLANVNRGTNTPAFSVADFAPHIAAVERVAANEPISLQEAMRTWG
;
A
#
# COMPACT_ATOMS: atom_id res chain seq x y z
N MET A 1 9.91 0.39 -2.73
CA MET A 1 10.17 -0.11 -4.09
C MET A 1 11.13 -1.30 -4.06
N TRP A 2 12.34 -1.16 -3.52
CA TRP A 2 13.33 -2.26 -3.47
C TRP A 2 12.81 -3.60 -2.93
N CYS A 3 12.05 -3.59 -1.82
CA CYS A 3 11.47 -4.81 -1.28
C CYS A 3 10.57 -5.54 -2.28
N GLU A 4 9.78 -4.80 -3.07
CA GLU A 4 8.92 -5.40 -4.08
C GLU A 4 9.70 -5.97 -5.25
N LEU A 5 10.77 -5.31 -5.67
CA LEU A 5 11.65 -5.82 -6.72
C LEU A 5 12.28 -7.15 -6.29
N VAL A 6 12.87 -7.19 -5.09
CA VAL A 6 13.52 -8.40 -4.55
C VAL A 6 12.51 -9.53 -4.33
N LEU A 7 11.33 -9.24 -3.78
CA LEU A 7 10.26 -10.24 -3.60
C LEU A 7 9.79 -10.86 -4.93
N ASN A 8 9.89 -10.10 -6.02
CA ASN A 8 9.58 -10.57 -7.37
C ASN A 8 10.82 -11.09 -8.13
N GLY A 9 11.97 -11.25 -7.46
CA GLY A 9 13.21 -11.77 -8.04
C GLY A 9 13.92 -10.82 -9.01
N ILE A 10 13.62 -9.52 -8.95
CA ILE A 10 14.21 -8.48 -9.80
C ILE A 10 15.44 -7.89 -9.09
N GLY A 11 16.60 -7.96 -9.74
CA GLY A 11 17.86 -7.36 -9.25
C GLY A 11 18.64 -8.21 -8.24
N GLY A 12 18.08 -9.26 -7.65
CA GLY A 12 18.80 -10.13 -6.72
C GLY A 12 17.91 -10.76 -5.65
N ARG A 13 18.53 -11.35 -4.63
CA ARG A 13 17.85 -11.96 -3.48
C ARG A 13 17.80 -11.04 -2.25
N THR A 14 18.59 -9.97 -2.25
CA THR A 14 18.61 -8.96 -1.19
C THR A 14 18.46 -7.55 -1.76
N ILE A 15 18.10 -6.59 -0.89
CA ILE A 15 17.99 -5.18 -1.28
C ILE A 15 19.33 -4.63 -1.77
N SER A 16 20.43 -4.98 -1.08
CA SER A 16 21.78 -4.54 -1.44
C SER A 16 22.20 -5.08 -2.80
N GLU A 17 21.98 -6.37 -3.05
CA GLU A 17 22.25 -6.97 -4.37
C GLU A 17 21.45 -6.28 -5.48
N ALA A 18 20.15 -6.02 -5.23
CA ALA A 18 19.30 -5.31 -6.18
C ALA A 18 19.79 -3.89 -6.47
N GLN A 19 20.30 -3.17 -5.46
CA GLN A 19 20.88 -1.84 -5.65
C GLN A 19 22.20 -1.87 -6.42
N GLU A 20 23.01 -2.92 -6.26
CA GLU A 20 24.28 -3.09 -6.96
C GLU A 20 24.10 -3.56 -8.41
N CYS A 21 23.11 -4.41 -8.67
CA CYS A 21 22.91 -5.05 -9.97
C CYS A 21 22.00 -4.25 -10.92
N LEU A 22 21.02 -3.50 -10.40
CA LEU A 22 20.10 -2.73 -11.25
C LEU A 22 20.69 -1.39 -11.63
N SER A 23 20.68 -1.11 -12.93
CA SER A 23 21.00 0.23 -13.42
C SER A 23 19.95 1.25 -12.96
N PHE A 24 20.36 2.51 -12.79
CA PHE A 24 19.44 3.58 -12.43
C PHE A 24 18.29 3.73 -13.44
N LEU A 25 18.57 3.58 -14.73
CA LEU A 25 17.55 3.67 -15.79
C LEU A 25 16.50 2.57 -15.65
N GLU A 26 16.93 1.32 -15.42
CA GLU A 26 16.02 0.20 -15.24
C GLU A 26 15.17 0.37 -13.98
N PHE A 27 15.77 0.82 -12.88
CA PHE A 27 15.03 1.16 -11.67
C PHE A 27 13.96 2.22 -11.93
N GLN A 28 14.28 3.27 -12.69
CA GLN A 28 13.30 4.29 -13.08
C GLN A 28 12.16 3.72 -13.93
N GLN A 29 12.45 2.79 -14.85
CA GLN A 29 11.40 2.12 -15.63
C GLN A 29 10.47 1.30 -14.73
N TRP A 30 11.00 0.58 -13.75
CA TRP A 30 10.17 -0.14 -12.78
C TRP A 30 9.34 0.80 -11.91
N VAL A 31 9.87 1.96 -11.53
CA VAL A 31 9.11 3.00 -10.81
C VAL A 31 7.94 3.48 -11.67
N GLN A 32 8.16 3.79 -12.94
CA GLN A 32 7.09 4.20 -13.87
C GLN A 32 6.04 3.10 -14.06
N TYR A 33 6.49 1.85 -14.19
CA TYR A 33 5.59 0.69 -14.29
C TYR A 33 4.71 0.58 -13.03
N ARG A 34 5.31 0.67 -11.84
CA ARG A 34 4.57 0.62 -10.56
C ARG A 34 3.59 1.79 -10.41
N GLN A 35 3.96 2.99 -10.86
CA GLN A 35 3.05 4.14 -10.83
C GLN A 35 1.83 3.92 -11.73
N LYS A 36 2.04 3.33 -12.91
CA LYS A 36 0.97 3.06 -13.88
C LYS A 36 0.06 1.91 -13.48
N TYR A 37 0.62 0.84 -12.92
CA TYR A 37 -0.11 -0.42 -12.68
C TYR A 37 -0.29 -0.76 -11.20
N GLY A 38 0.19 0.09 -10.29
CA GLY A 38 0.16 -0.15 -8.85
C GLY A 38 1.31 -1.04 -8.35
N SER A 39 1.23 -1.43 -7.08
CA SER A 39 2.23 -2.28 -6.41
C SER A 39 2.50 -3.57 -7.20
N LEU A 40 3.76 -4.02 -7.18
CA LEU A 40 4.17 -5.33 -7.69
C LEU A 40 3.84 -6.47 -6.72
N ASN A 41 3.26 -6.16 -5.55
CA ASN A 41 2.79 -7.15 -4.60
C ASN A 41 1.34 -7.54 -4.93
N PRO A 42 1.09 -8.70 -5.59
CA PRO A 42 -0.28 -9.12 -5.91
C PRO A 42 -1.12 -9.39 -4.66
N MET A 43 -0.51 -9.77 -3.53
CA MET A 43 -1.24 -10.06 -2.30
C MET A 43 -1.91 -8.81 -1.73
N MET A 44 -1.31 -7.63 -1.89
CA MET A 44 -1.94 -6.38 -1.46
C MET A 44 -3.23 -6.08 -2.23
N ARG A 45 -3.29 -6.43 -3.52
CA ARG A 45 -4.54 -6.29 -4.29
C ARG A 45 -5.62 -7.25 -3.80
N THR A 46 -5.25 -8.49 -3.52
CA THR A 46 -6.17 -9.49 -2.97
C THR A 46 -6.68 -9.08 -1.60
N GLU A 47 -5.79 -8.59 -0.73
CA GLU A 47 -6.14 -8.09 0.60
C GLU A 47 -7.08 -6.89 0.53
N TRP A 48 -6.80 -5.92 -0.36
CA TRP A 48 -7.70 -4.79 -0.60
C TRP A 48 -9.10 -5.27 -1.04
N GLY A 49 -9.17 -6.23 -1.97
CA GLY A 49 -10.44 -6.79 -2.44
C GLY A 49 -11.21 -7.51 -1.34
N ALA A 50 -10.52 -8.29 -0.49
CA ALA A 50 -11.11 -8.95 0.67
C ALA A 50 -11.65 -7.92 1.68
N ALA A 51 -10.87 -6.87 1.99
CA ALA A 51 -11.27 -5.80 2.88
C ALA A 51 -12.49 -5.01 2.35
N LEU A 52 -12.56 -4.77 1.04
CA LEU A 52 -13.74 -4.18 0.41
C LEU A 52 -14.98 -5.05 0.57
N ILE A 53 -14.88 -6.36 0.31
CA ILE A 53 -16.01 -7.28 0.48
C ILE A 53 -16.45 -7.33 1.96
N SER A 54 -15.50 -7.40 2.88
CA SER A 54 -15.78 -7.39 4.32
C SER A 54 -16.46 -6.09 4.78
N SER A 55 -16.02 -4.93 4.29
CA SER A 55 -16.64 -3.65 4.65
C SER A 55 -18.05 -3.51 4.10
N VAL A 56 -18.30 -3.96 2.86
CA VAL A 56 -19.66 -4.02 2.29
C VAL A 56 -20.55 -4.93 3.13
N LEU A 57 -20.10 -6.15 3.44
CA LEU A 57 -20.87 -7.10 4.23
C LEU A 57 -21.15 -6.58 5.65
N ALA A 58 -20.16 -5.97 6.30
CA ALA A 58 -20.31 -5.37 7.61
C ALA A 58 -21.32 -4.22 7.59
N ASN A 59 -21.30 -3.37 6.57
CA ASN A 59 -22.24 -2.27 6.42
C ASN A 59 -23.67 -2.71 6.10
N VAL A 60 -23.85 -3.79 5.34
CA VAL A 60 -25.18 -4.37 5.09
C VAL A 60 -25.80 -4.92 6.37
N ASN A 61 -24.98 -5.44 7.30
CA ASN A 61 -25.43 -6.06 8.54
C ASN A 61 -25.30 -5.16 9.78
N ARG A 62 -24.90 -3.89 9.62
CA ARG A 62 -24.67 -2.99 10.76
C ARG A 62 -26.00 -2.56 11.40
N GLY A 63 -25.97 -2.33 12.71
CA GLY A 63 -27.10 -1.74 13.42
C GLY A 63 -27.33 -0.28 13.03
N THR A 64 -28.54 0.23 13.22
CA THR A 64 -28.95 1.59 12.83
C THR A 64 -28.07 2.67 13.47
N ASN A 65 -27.55 2.41 14.68
CA ASN A 65 -26.68 3.31 15.44
C ASN A 65 -25.19 2.94 15.38
N THR A 66 -24.81 1.95 14.56
CA THR A 66 -23.40 1.57 14.39
C THR A 66 -22.78 2.43 13.28
N PRO A 67 -21.61 3.05 13.50
CA PRO A 67 -20.87 3.76 12.45
C PRO A 67 -20.61 2.88 11.22
N ALA A 68 -20.47 3.51 10.06
CA ALA A 68 -20.13 2.78 8.84
C ALA A 68 -18.69 2.25 8.91
N PHE A 69 -18.48 1.02 8.42
CA PHE A 69 -17.17 0.42 8.30
C PHE A 69 -16.52 0.84 6.99
N SER A 70 -15.24 1.16 7.03
CA SER A 70 -14.39 1.48 5.89
C SER A 70 -13.54 0.27 5.47
N VAL A 71 -12.85 0.38 4.33
CA VAL A 71 -11.86 -0.64 3.92
C VAL A 71 -10.70 -0.68 4.93
N ALA A 72 -10.30 0.48 5.46
CA ALA A 72 -9.24 0.60 6.46
C ALA A 72 -9.50 -0.18 7.76
N ASP A 73 -10.76 -0.43 8.13
CA ASP A 73 -11.10 -1.25 9.31
C ASP A 73 -10.72 -2.72 9.16
N PHE A 74 -10.58 -3.21 7.91
CA PHE A 74 -10.20 -4.58 7.59
C PHE A 74 -8.79 -4.69 7.00
N ALA A 75 -8.23 -3.59 6.50
CA ALA A 75 -6.85 -3.50 6.05
C ALA A 75 -6.20 -2.18 6.51
N PRO A 76 -5.71 -2.11 7.75
CA PRO A 76 -5.27 -0.85 8.38
C PRO A 76 -4.14 -0.13 7.67
N HIS A 77 -3.27 -0.86 6.96
CA HIS A 77 -2.16 -0.28 6.21
C HIS A 77 -2.62 0.53 4.97
N ILE A 78 -3.87 0.36 4.52
CA ILE A 78 -4.49 1.16 3.46
C ILE A 78 -4.97 2.52 3.99
N ALA A 79 -5.22 2.67 5.29
CA ALA A 79 -5.68 3.92 5.89
C ALA A 79 -4.74 5.10 5.57
N ALA A 80 -3.43 4.86 5.58
CA ALA A 80 -2.44 5.87 5.22
C ALA A 80 -2.55 6.28 3.73
N VAL A 81 -2.85 5.33 2.84
CA VAL A 81 -3.05 5.59 1.41
C VAL A 81 -4.32 6.41 1.17
N GLU A 82 -5.41 6.08 1.87
CA GLU A 82 -6.69 6.80 1.77
C GLU A 82 -6.56 8.24 2.27
N ARG A 83 -5.87 8.48 3.38
CA ARG A 83 -5.61 9.85 3.91
C ARG A 83 -4.81 10.70 2.94
N VAL A 84 -3.77 10.12 2.33
CA VAL A 84 -2.96 10.80 1.30
C VAL A 84 -3.80 11.12 0.07
N ALA A 85 -4.63 10.19 -0.39
CA ALA A 85 -5.54 10.40 -1.52
C ALA A 85 -6.59 11.48 -1.23
N ALA A 86 -7.06 11.57 0.02
CA ALA A 86 -8.01 12.58 0.49
C ALA A 86 -7.38 13.96 0.78
N ASN A 87 -6.05 14.09 0.65
CA ASN A 87 -5.29 15.28 1.01
C ASN A 87 -5.58 15.77 2.45
N GLU A 88 -5.81 14.83 3.37
CA GLU A 88 -6.08 15.16 4.77
C GLU A 88 -4.79 15.61 5.47
N PRO A 89 -4.81 16.78 6.14
CA PRO A 89 -3.65 17.26 6.87
C PRO A 89 -3.39 16.37 8.09
N ILE A 90 -2.17 15.84 8.19
CA ILE A 90 -1.68 15.18 9.41
C ILE A 90 -1.08 16.22 10.36
N SER A 91 -1.14 15.96 11.66
CA SER A 91 -0.46 16.82 12.64
C SER A 91 1.06 16.71 12.51
N LEU A 92 1.79 17.75 12.93
CA LEU A 92 3.26 17.73 12.94
C LEU A 92 3.81 16.53 13.74
N GLN A 93 3.19 16.23 14.89
CA GLN A 93 3.60 15.11 15.74
C GLN A 93 3.41 13.76 15.04
N GLU A 94 2.35 13.62 14.25
CA GLU A 94 2.07 12.42 13.46
C GLU A 94 3.02 12.30 12.27
N ALA A 95 3.35 13.41 11.60
CA ALA A 95 4.34 13.46 10.54
C ALA A 95 5.73 13.01 11.05
N MET A 96 6.16 13.56 12.20
CA MET A 96 7.45 13.20 12.81
C MET A 96 7.57 11.70 13.14
N ARG A 97 6.45 11.03 13.44
CA ARG A 97 6.43 9.56 13.69
C ARG A 97 6.68 8.72 12.45
N THR A 98 6.49 9.29 11.25
CA THR A 98 6.65 8.56 9.98
C THR A 98 8.04 8.67 9.36
N TRP A 99 8.93 9.48 9.95
CA TRP A 99 10.30 9.71 9.46
C TRP A 99 11.36 8.77 10.07
N GLY A 100 10.94 7.85 10.93
CA GLY A 100 11.80 6.84 11.57
C GLY A 100 12.12 5.69 10.64
#